data_AF-A0A945HHT0-F1
#
_entry.id   AF-A0A945HHT0-F1
#
_cell.length_a   1.000
_cell.length_b   1.000
_cell.length_c   1.000
_cell.angle_alpha   90.00
_cell.angle_beta   90.00
_cell.angle_gamma   90.00
#
_symmetry.space_group_name_H-M   'P 1'
#
loop_
_entity.id
_entity.type
_entity.pdbx_description
1 polymer ?
#
loop_
_entity_poly.entity_id
_entity_poly.type
_entity_poly.pdbx_seq_one_letter_code
_entity_poly.pdbx_strand_id
1 'polypeptide(L)' 'LIDSGIGVNLHYIPVYRQPYFNMKIRLPGAEQYYKSAISLPIFPAIGKNNLKKVMQKISEFYEYH' A
#
# COMPACT_ATOMS: atom_id res chain seq x y z
N LEU A 1 8.48 -4.86 -3.28
CA LEU A 1 7.36 -5.83 -3.50
C LEU A 1 7.05 -6.03 -4.98
N ILE A 2 6.85 -4.95 -5.77
CA ILE A 2 6.53 -5.03 -7.21
C ILE A 2 7.55 -5.86 -8.00
N ASP A 3 8.85 -5.62 -7.80
CA ASP A 3 9.92 -6.37 -8.48
C ASP A 3 9.94 -7.86 -8.10
N SER A 4 9.32 -8.23 -6.99
CA SER A 4 9.13 -9.63 -6.60
C SER A 4 7.85 -10.24 -7.18
N GLY A 5 7.16 -9.56 -8.09
CA GLY A 5 5.88 -9.99 -8.67
C GLY A 5 4.70 -9.92 -7.71
N ILE A 6 4.75 -9.07 -6.69
CA ILE A 6 3.64 -8.84 -5.76
C ILE A 6 2.99 -7.50 -6.12
N GLY A 7 1.79 -7.57 -6.70
CA GLY A 7 0.97 -6.40 -6.93
C GLY A 7 0.56 -5.75 -5.61
N VAL A 8 0.61 -4.42 -5.54
CA VAL A 8 0.23 -3.64 -4.36
C VAL A 8 -0.58 -2.44 -4.80
N ASN A 9 -1.30 -1.83 -3.86
CA ASN A 9 -2.06 -0.61 -4.12
C ASN A 9 -1.95 0.35 -2.92
N LEU A 10 -2.62 1.49 -3.01
CA LEU A 10 -2.76 2.45 -1.92
C LEU A 10 -4.18 3.06 -1.95
N HIS A 11 -4.96 2.77 -0.91
CA HIS A 11 -6.33 3.24 -0.77
C HIS A 11 -6.40 4.32 0.32
N TYR A 12 -6.53 5.60 0.03
CA TYR A 12 -6.61 6.24 -1.30
C TYR A 12 -5.77 7.52 -1.34
N ILE A 13 -5.55 8.06 -2.53
CA ILE A 13 -5.14 9.47 -2.70
C ILE A 13 -6.13 10.34 -1.91
N PRO A 14 -5.67 11.24 -1.03
CA PRO A 14 -6.56 12.12 -0.28
C PRO A 14 -7.52 12.86 -1.22
N VAL A 15 -8.82 12.89 -0.89
CA VAL A 15 -9.88 13.37 -1.79
C VAL A 15 -9.56 14.75 -2.37
N TYR A 16 -9.08 15.66 -1.54
CA TYR A 16 -8.73 17.02 -1.95
C TYR A 16 -7.55 17.11 -2.94
N ARG A 17 -6.73 16.06 -3.07
CA ARG A 17 -5.62 15.95 -4.03
C ARG A 17 -6.00 15.25 -5.33
N GLN A 18 -7.20 14.68 -5.43
CA GLN A 18 -7.68 14.07 -6.67
C GLN A 18 -7.84 15.15 -7.76
N PRO A 19 -7.61 14.83 -9.05
CA PRO A 19 -7.64 15.80 -10.15
C PRO A 19 -8.93 16.63 -10.24
N TYR A 20 -10.07 16.03 -9.92
CA TYR A 20 -11.37 16.71 -9.94
C TYR A 20 -11.52 17.79 -8.86
N PHE A 21 -10.95 17.58 -7.67
CA PHE A 21 -11.11 18.49 -6.54
C PHE A 21 -9.96 19.50 -6.42
N ASN A 22 -8.71 19.03 -6.51
CA ASN A 22 -7.46 19.80 -6.44
C ASN A 22 -7.52 21.04 -5.51
N MET A 23 -7.99 20.85 -4.29
CA MET A 23 -8.21 21.94 -3.34
C MET A 23 -6.90 22.27 -2.61
N LYS A 24 -6.62 23.57 -2.40
CA LYS A 24 -5.46 24.04 -1.64
C LYS A 24 -5.69 23.96 -0.13
N ILE A 25 -5.97 22.76 0.38
CA ILE A 25 -6.11 22.47 1.82
C ILE A 25 -5.02 21.51 2.28
N ARG A 26 -4.72 21.51 3.58
CA ARG A 26 -3.80 20.56 4.22
C ARG A 26 -4.52 19.79 5.31
N LEU A 27 -4.41 18.47 5.25
CA LEU A 27 -4.99 17.55 6.21
C LEU A 27 -3.88 16.59 6.66
N PRO A 28 -3.10 16.92 7.71
CA PRO A 28 -1.87 16.21 8.06
C PRO A 28 -2.06 14.71 8.28
N GLY A 29 -3.16 14.29 8.90
CA GLY A 29 -3.47 12.88 9.10
C GLY A 29 -3.68 12.12 7.77
N ALA A 30 -4.35 12.73 6.80
CA ALA A 30 -4.54 12.15 5.48
C ALA A 30 -3.23 12.10 4.69
N GLU A 31 -2.38 13.12 4.84
CA GLU A 31 -1.05 13.17 4.22
C GLU A 31 -0.13 12.10 4.79
N GLN A 32 -0.10 11.96 6.11
CA GLN A 32 0.69 10.95 6.81
C GLN A 32 0.26 9.55 6.41
N TYR A 33 -1.05 9.26 6.44
CA TYR A 33 -1.57 7.97 6.02
C TYR A 33 -1.19 7.64 4.56
N TYR A 34 -1.42 8.57 3.63
CA TYR A 34 -1.07 8.35 2.22
C TYR A 34 0.43 8.12 2.00
N LYS A 35 1.29 8.77 2.81
CA LYS A 35 2.75 8.62 2.71
C LYS A 35 3.24 7.28 3.27
N SER A 36 2.59 6.70 4.28
CA SER A 36 3.12 5.54 5.02
C SER A 36 2.32 4.25 4.85
N ALA A 37 1.17 4.27 4.17
CA ALA A 37 0.35 3.08 3.99
C ALA A 37 0.68 2.33 2.70
N ILE A 38 0.42 1.02 2.70
CA ILE A 38 0.42 0.15 1.53
C ILE A 38 -0.72 -0.85 1.67
N SER A 39 -1.42 -1.12 0.57
CA SER A 39 -2.46 -2.16 0.49
C SER A 39 -1.86 -3.44 -0.09
N LEU A 40 -1.94 -4.51 0.69
CA LEU A 40 -1.45 -5.83 0.32
C LEU A 40 -2.50 -6.63 -0.46
N PRO A 41 -2.10 -7.64 -1.25
CA PRO A 41 -3.02 -8.56 -1.90
C PRO A 41 -3.91 -9.30 -0.89
N ILE A 42 -5.22 -9.06 -0.95
CA ILE A 42 -6.23 -9.77 -0.16
C ILE A 42 -7.41 -10.10 -1.07
N PHE A 43 -7.56 -11.37 -1.45
CA PHE A 43 -8.66 -11.87 -2.25
C PHE A 43 -8.83 -13.39 -2.07
N PRO A 44 -10.04 -13.96 -2.24
CA PRO A 44 -10.32 -15.35 -1.87
C PRO A 44 -9.47 -16.40 -2.59
N ALA A 45 -9.10 -16.14 -3.84
CA ALA A 45 -8.32 -17.07 -4.67
C ALA A 45 -6.80 -17.03 -4.38
N ILE A 46 -6.34 -16.29 -3.36
CA ILE A 46 -4.91 -16.23 -3.05
C ILE A 46 -4.42 -17.58 -2.53
N GLY A 47 -3.55 -18.25 -3.30
CA GLY A 47 -2.97 -19.53 -2.90
C GLY A 47 -2.03 -19.39 -1.69
N LYS A 48 -1.93 -20.46 -0.88
CA LYS A 48 -1.05 -20.50 0.31
C LYS A 48 0.40 -20.11 0.03
N ASN A 49 0.94 -20.54 -1.12
CA ASN A 49 2.32 -20.22 -1.51
C ASN A 49 2.48 -18.72 -1.83
N ASN A 50 1.49 -18.10 -2.47
CA ASN A 50 1.50 -16.67 -2.73
C ASN A 50 1.38 -15.86 -1.43
N LEU A 51 0.50 -16.28 -0.52
CA LEU A 51 0.38 -15.65 0.80
C LEU A 51 1.69 -15.74 1.59
N LYS A 52 2.33 -16.91 1.61
CA LYS A 52 3.66 -17.10 2.23
C LYS A 52 4.72 -16.20 1.61
N LYS A 53 4.74 -16.07 0.28
CA LYS A 53 5.67 -15.17 -0.44
C LYS A 53 5.46 -13.71 -0.03
N VAL A 54 4.22 -13.27 0.12
CA VAL A 54 3.89 -11.92 0.62
C VAL A 54 4.42 -11.73 2.05
N MET A 55 4.12 -12.67 2.95
CA MET A 55 4.59 -12.62 4.34
C MET A 55 6.12 -12.57 4.42
N GLN A 56 6.80 -13.47 3.70
CA GLN A 56 8.26 -13.55 3.67
C GLN A 56 8.87 -12.21 3.22
N LYS A 57 8.38 -11.62 2.12
CA LYS A 57 8.94 -10.36 1.61
C LYS A 57 8.71 -9.18 2.55
N ILE A 58 7.63 -9.20 3.34
CA ILE A 58 7.37 -8.19 4.37
C ILE A 58 8.33 -8.38 5.55
N SER A 59 8.48 -9.62 6.04
CA SER A 59 9.41 -9.94 7.12
C SER A 59 10.85 -9.56 6.75
N GLU A 60 11.32 -9.93 5.55
CA GLU A 60 12.64 -9.54 5.05
C GLU A 60 12.82 -8.01 5.05
N PHE A 61 11.82 -7.22 4.66
CA PHE A 61 11.95 -5.77 4.70
C PHE A 61 12.23 -5.24 6.11
N TYR A 62 11.56 -5.77 7.13
CA TYR A 62 11.71 -5.34 8.53
C TYR A 62 12.89 -5.99 9.27
N GLU A 63 13.44 -7.10 8.78
CA GLU A 63 14.67 -7.65 9.35
C GLU A 63 15.92 -6.88 8.89
N TYR A 64 15.85 -6.24 7.73
CA TYR A 64 16.94 -5.45 7.15
C TYR A 64 16.89 -3.94 7.50
N HIS A 65 15.81 -3.45 8.11
CA HIS A 65 15.60 -2.04 8.49
C HIS A 65 15.19 -1.92 9.95
#